data_AF-A0AB33IMK1-F1
#
_entry.id   AF-A0AB33IMK1-F1
#
_cell.length_a   1.000
_cell.length_b   1.000
_cell.length_c   1.000
_cell.angle_alpha   90.00
_cell.angle_beta   90.00
_cell.angle_gamma   90.00
#
_symmetry.space_group_name_H-M   'P 1'
#
loop_
_entity.id
_entity.type
_entity.pdbx_description
1 polymer ?
#
loop_
_entity_poly.entity_id
_entity_poly.type
_entity_poly.pdbx_seq_one_letter_code
_entity_poly.pdbx_strand_id
1 'polypeptide(L)'
;MNPGQAVNREFICQIAADIVRRYDVDGFHIDDYFYPYPVAGATIPDDKEYAESKNGINNRGDWRRYNVNLFIKQLSDSIHAVKPWVKFGVSPFGIYRNKVNAPLVGSETKGLQNYDDLYADVLLWVNNGWVDYSVPQLYWQIGHPTADYATLISWWNRHAAHRPLYIGESVERSVSTPDTNNPKINQQPAKFELHKQMQNVQGTVLWYAKAVTDNIGNYGTILRERYWKNPALHPRMTFIDGKAPKKPKKVKPVWTSDGYILFWKAPKAKKWHDIVTKYVIYRFGPDEKVDIENPNNIITITDNTFYKLPYEKGTEKYTYVVTSLDRMSNESKGVKKKIKL
;
A
#
# COMPACT_ATOMS: atom_id res chain seq x y z
N MET A 1 -15.03 -14.70 -16.17
CA MET A 1 -16.13 -13.84 -16.67
C MET A 1 -15.54 -12.96 -17.78
N ASN A 2 -16.29 -12.67 -18.85
CA ASN A 2 -15.77 -11.88 -19.99
C ASN A 2 -15.88 -10.37 -19.67
N PRO A 3 -14.76 -9.61 -19.61
CA PRO A 3 -14.78 -8.17 -19.32
C PRO A 3 -15.54 -7.33 -20.36
N GLY A 4 -15.70 -7.83 -21.59
CA GLY A 4 -16.44 -7.18 -22.66
C GLY A 4 -17.95 -7.06 -22.41
N GLN A 5 -18.50 -7.90 -21.53
CA GLN A 5 -19.93 -7.87 -21.20
C GLN A 5 -20.17 -6.93 -20.00
N ALA A 6 -21.04 -5.93 -20.17
CA ALA A 6 -21.37 -4.96 -19.12
C ALA A 6 -21.91 -5.62 -17.85
N VAL A 7 -22.80 -6.60 -17.99
CA VAL A 7 -23.39 -7.35 -16.87
C VAL A 7 -22.35 -8.00 -15.96
N ASN A 8 -21.23 -8.47 -16.53
CA ASN A 8 -20.15 -9.07 -15.76
C ASN A 8 -19.43 -8.02 -14.89
N ARG A 9 -19.17 -6.84 -15.46
CA ARG A 9 -18.54 -5.74 -14.72
C ARG A 9 -19.45 -5.22 -13.61
N GLU A 10 -20.74 -5.04 -13.91
CA GLU A 10 -21.76 -4.60 -12.96
C GLU A 10 -21.90 -5.57 -11.79
N PHE A 11 -21.97 -6.87 -12.06
CA PHE A 11 -22.06 -7.90 -11.03
C PHE A 11 -20.87 -7.85 -10.06
N ILE A 12 -19.64 -7.75 -10.60
CA ILE A 12 -18.43 -7.65 -9.76
C ILE A 12 -18.43 -6.36 -8.93
N CYS A 13 -18.86 -5.23 -9.52
CA CYS A 13 -18.97 -3.96 -8.80
C CYS A 13 -20.01 -4.03 -7.67
N GLN A 14 -21.14 -4.72 -7.88
CA GLN A 14 -22.15 -4.94 -6.84
C GLN A 14 -21.60 -5.76 -5.68
N ILE A 15 -20.82 -6.83 -5.96
CA ILE A 15 -20.16 -7.62 -4.92
C ILE A 15 -19.17 -6.76 -4.13
N ALA A 16 -18.31 -6.00 -4.82
CA ALA A 16 -17.34 -5.13 -4.16
C ALA A 16 -18.04 -4.10 -3.26
N ALA A 17 -19.11 -3.46 -3.76
CA ALA A 17 -19.92 -2.52 -2.99
C ALA A 17 -20.59 -3.18 -1.78
N ASP A 18 -21.08 -4.42 -1.89
CA ASP A 18 -21.67 -5.17 -0.78
C ASP A 18 -20.63 -5.49 0.31
N ILE A 19 -19.44 -5.96 -0.07
CA ILE A 19 -18.32 -6.19 0.86
C ILE A 19 -17.95 -4.89 1.58
N VAL A 20 -17.72 -3.81 0.82
CA VAL A 20 -17.35 -2.50 1.38
C VAL A 20 -18.44 -1.98 2.31
N ARG A 21 -19.72 -2.22 2.01
CA ARG A 21 -20.84 -1.79 2.87
C ARG A 21 -20.87 -2.56 4.19
N ARG A 22 -20.67 -3.89 4.16
CA ARG A 22 -20.86 -4.77 5.33
C ARG A 22 -19.66 -4.83 6.27
N TYR A 23 -18.44 -4.65 5.75
CA TYR A 23 -17.22 -4.86 6.52
C TYR A 23 -16.42 -3.56 6.69
N ASP A 24 -15.76 -3.41 7.84
CA ASP A 24 -14.89 -2.28 8.14
C ASP A 24 -13.49 -2.48 7.53
N VAL A 25 -13.42 -2.47 6.20
CA VAL A 25 -12.16 -2.58 5.46
C VAL A 25 -11.52 -1.20 5.26
N ASP A 26 -10.19 -1.14 5.27
CA ASP A 26 -9.44 0.09 4.97
C ASP A 26 -9.07 0.21 3.47
N GLY A 27 -9.20 -0.88 2.72
CA GLY A 27 -8.91 -0.91 1.29
C GLY A 27 -9.51 -2.15 0.61
N PHE A 28 -9.70 -2.04 -0.71
CA PHE A 28 -10.07 -3.10 -1.61
C PHE A 28 -8.91 -3.32 -2.59
N HIS A 29 -8.48 -4.57 -2.76
CA HIS A 29 -7.30 -4.92 -3.53
C HIS A 29 -7.64 -5.99 -4.55
N ILE A 30 -7.17 -5.81 -5.79
CA ILE A 30 -7.21 -6.86 -6.82
C ILE A 30 -5.81 -7.12 -7.34
N ASP A 31 -5.54 -8.37 -7.67
CA ASP A 31 -4.24 -8.80 -8.20
C ASP A 31 -4.19 -8.63 -9.74
N ASP A 32 -3.33 -9.40 -10.39
CA ASP A 32 -2.91 -9.24 -11.78
C ASP A 32 -3.79 -9.98 -12.81
N TYR A 33 -4.88 -10.62 -12.38
CA TYR A 33 -5.77 -11.38 -13.26
C TYR A 33 -6.84 -10.49 -13.90
N PHE A 34 -6.56 -10.04 -15.13
CA PHE A 34 -7.53 -9.30 -15.97
C PHE A 34 -8.10 -10.21 -17.06
N TYR A 35 -7.44 -10.31 -18.21
CA TYR A 35 -7.64 -11.41 -19.14
C TYR A 35 -6.75 -12.60 -18.77
N PRO A 36 -7.10 -13.81 -19.25
CA PRO A 36 -6.28 -14.99 -19.03
C PRO A 36 -4.85 -14.79 -19.53
N TYR A 37 -3.90 -15.33 -18.77
CA TYR A 37 -2.52 -15.44 -19.22
C TYR A 37 -2.47 -16.19 -20.57
N PRO A 38 -1.67 -15.72 -21.55
CA PRO A 38 -1.55 -16.41 -22.83
C PRO A 38 -1.09 -17.86 -22.64
N VAL A 39 -1.80 -18.78 -23.26
CA VAL A 39 -1.43 -20.21 -23.33
C VAL A 39 -1.22 -20.56 -24.79
N ALA A 40 -0.10 -21.22 -25.10
CA ALA A 40 0.24 -21.59 -26.47
C ALA A 40 -0.89 -22.43 -27.11
N GLY A 41 -1.33 -22.04 -28.30
CA GLY A 41 -2.42 -22.71 -29.04
C GLY A 41 -3.83 -22.39 -28.56
N ALA A 42 -4.00 -21.62 -27.48
CA ALA A 42 -5.30 -21.18 -27.01
C ALA A 42 -5.59 -19.74 -27.46
N THR A 43 -6.86 -19.46 -27.76
CA THR A 43 -7.35 -18.11 -28.04
C THR A 43 -8.35 -17.70 -26.95
N ILE A 44 -8.45 -16.39 -26.71
CA ILE A 44 -9.47 -15.85 -25.81
C ILE A 44 -10.80 -15.87 -26.57
N PRO A 45 -11.83 -16.59 -26.10
CA PRO A 45 -13.08 -16.80 -26.84
C PRO A 45 -14.02 -15.61 -26.68
N ASP A 46 -13.66 -14.46 -27.26
CA ASP A 46 -14.42 -13.20 -27.20
C ASP A 46 -14.84 -12.65 -28.57
N ASP A 47 -14.84 -13.50 -29.61
CA ASP A 47 -15.23 -13.15 -30.97
C ASP A 47 -16.64 -12.60 -31.08
N LYS A 48 -17.58 -13.23 -30.37
CA LYS A 48 -18.97 -12.80 -30.35
C LYS A 48 -19.09 -11.41 -29.73
N GLU A 49 -18.55 -11.21 -28.53
CA GLU A 49 -18.60 -9.93 -27.83
C GLU A 49 -17.89 -8.82 -28.60
N TYR A 50 -16.76 -9.14 -29.25
CA TYR A 50 -16.06 -8.17 -30.09
C TYR A 50 -16.92 -7.76 -31.30
N ALA A 51 -17.54 -8.70 -32.00
CA ALA A 51 -18.38 -8.40 -33.15
C ALA A 51 -19.62 -7.57 -32.76
N GLU A 52 -20.25 -7.90 -31.63
CA GLU A 52 -21.47 -7.25 -31.16
C GLU A 52 -21.23 -5.90 -30.48
N SER A 53 -20.08 -5.70 -29.83
CA SER A 53 -19.83 -4.57 -28.91
C SER A 53 -18.44 -3.93 -29.05
N LYS A 54 -17.89 -3.84 -30.27
CA LYS A 54 -16.57 -3.21 -30.49
C LYS A 54 -16.50 -1.71 -30.21
N ASN A 55 -17.64 -1.01 -30.09
CA ASN A 55 -17.71 0.43 -29.78
C ASN A 55 -16.82 1.31 -30.66
N GLY A 56 -16.73 0.98 -31.96
CA GLY A 56 -15.88 1.71 -32.93
C GLY A 56 -14.38 1.39 -32.85
N ILE A 57 -13.94 0.53 -31.94
CA ILE A 57 -12.54 0.13 -31.77
C ILE A 57 -12.23 -1.04 -32.71
N ASN A 58 -11.37 -0.81 -33.71
CA ASN A 58 -11.07 -1.82 -34.73
C ASN A 58 -9.88 -2.73 -34.40
N ASN A 59 -9.06 -2.36 -33.39
CA ASN A 59 -8.02 -3.23 -32.87
C ASN A 59 -8.57 -4.00 -31.66
N ARG A 60 -8.53 -5.33 -31.72
CA ARG A 60 -9.08 -6.18 -30.65
C ARG A 60 -8.35 -6.01 -29.32
N GLY A 61 -7.03 -5.82 -29.34
CA GLY A 61 -6.26 -5.57 -28.12
C GLY A 61 -6.66 -4.26 -27.45
N ASP A 62 -6.89 -3.20 -28.24
CA ASP A 62 -7.39 -1.92 -27.73
C ASP A 62 -8.81 -2.06 -27.17
N TRP A 63 -9.67 -2.86 -27.82
CA TRP A 63 -11.02 -3.13 -27.31
C TRP A 63 -10.98 -3.89 -25.98
N ARG A 64 -10.12 -4.90 -25.86
CA ARG A 64 -9.90 -5.63 -24.59
C ARG A 64 -9.44 -4.68 -23.49
N ARG A 65 -8.42 -3.85 -23.76
CA ARG A 65 -7.92 -2.82 -22.83
C ARG A 65 -9.01 -1.85 -22.42
N TYR A 66 -9.79 -1.35 -23.39
CA TYR A 66 -10.92 -0.47 -23.13
C TYR A 66 -11.92 -1.08 -22.13
N ASN A 67 -12.25 -2.36 -22.28
CA ASN A 67 -13.16 -3.03 -21.36
C ASN A 67 -12.59 -3.21 -19.94
N VAL A 68 -11.29 -3.51 -19.81
CA VAL A 68 -10.62 -3.54 -18.49
C VAL A 68 -10.59 -2.14 -17.88
N ASN A 69 -10.25 -1.12 -18.67
CA ASN A 69 -10.23 0.28 -18.25
C ASN A 69 -11.62 0.72 -17.71
N LEU A 70 -12.69 0.38 -18.44
CA LEU A 70 -14.06 0.63 -17.96
C LEU A 70 -14.34 -0.08 -16.63
N PHE A 71 -13.95 -1.36 -16.51
CA PHE A 71 -14.14 -2.11 -15.28
C PHE A 71 -13.41 -1.47 -14.09
N ILE A 72 -12.13 -1.13 -14.25
CA ILE A 72 -11.33 -0.51 -13.19
C ILE A 72 -11.93 0.81 -12.73
N LYS A 73 -12.36 1.65 -13.67
CA LYS A 73 -13.04 2.90 -13.33
C LYS A 73 -14.36 2.64 -12.60
N GLN A 74 -15.21 1.75 -13.11
CA GLN A 74 -16.51 1.41 -12.50
C GLN A 74 -16.35 0.85 -11.08
N LEU A 75 -15.34 0.00 -10.87
CA LEU A 75 -15.04 -0.59 -9.58
C LEU A 75 -14.59 0.49 -8.57
N SER A 76 -13.69 1.38 -9.00
CA SER A 76 -13.26 2.54 -8.22
C SER A 76 -14.44 3.40 -7.78
N ASP A 77 -15.24 3.85 -8.75
CA ASP A 77 -16.44 4.68 -8.52
C ASP A 77 -17.40 3.99 -7.53
N SER A 78 -17.60 2.67 -7.67
CA SER A 78 -18.49 1.87 -6.81
C SER A 78 -18.00 1.77 -5.37
N ILE A 79 -16.68 1.58 -5.16
CA ILE A 79 -16.07 1.50 -3.83
C ILE A 79 -16.21 2.86 -3.12
N HIS A 80 -15.79 3.94 -3.77
CA HIS A 80 -15.77 5.27 -3.17
C HIS A 80 -17.18 5.84 -2.96
N ALA A 81 -18.17 5.44 -3.78
CA ALA A 81 -19.57 5.79 -3.55
C ALA A 81 -20.13 5.20 -2.24
N VAL A 82 -19.64 4.04 -1.80
CA VAL A 82 -20.06 3.40 -0.55
C VAL A 82 -19.28 3.94 0.65
N LYS A 83 -17.95 3.97 0.55
CA LYS A 83 -17.06 4.49 1.61
C LYS A 83 -15.89 5.25 0.96
N PRO A 84 -15.92 6.59 0.94
CA PRO A 84 -14.89 7.40 0.26
C PRO A 84 -13.46 7.23 0.77
N TRP A 85 -13.28 6.67 1.96
CA TRP A 85 -11.96 6.42 2.56
C TRP A 85 -11.38 5.04 2.24
N VAL A 86 -12.15 4.14 1.63
CA VAL A 86 -11.67 2.80 1.29
C VAL A 86 -10.78 2.90 0.05
N LYS A 87 -9.50 2.60 0.23
CA LYS A 87 -8.47 2.70 -0.81
C LYS A 87 -8.66 1.59 -1.83
N PHE A 88 -8.76 1.90 -3.11
CA PHE A 88 -8.76 0.89 -4.16
C PHE A 88 -7.35 0.75 -4.76
N GLY A 89 -6.76 -0.44 -4.72
CA GLY A 89 -5.46 -0.68 -5.34
C GLY A 89 -5.38 -1.94 -6.16
N VAL A 90 -4.35 -1.96 -7.01
CA VAL A 90 -4.11 -3.04 -7.96
C VAL A 90 -2.67 -3.53 -7.82
N SER A 91 -2.47 -4.84 -7.82
CA SER A 91 -1.17 -5.50 -7.93
C SER A 91 -1.01 -6.07 -9.34
N PRO A 92 -0.51 -5.30 -10.32
CA PRO A 92 -0.35 -5.78 -11.68
C PRO A 92 0.92 -6.63 -11.84
N PHE A 93 1.05 -7.31 -12.97
CA PHE A 93 2.28 -8.01 -13.33
C PHE A 93 3.48 -7.03 -13.33
N GLY A 94 4.70 -7.54 -13.12
CA GLY A 94 5.86 -6.65 -12.93
C GLY A 94 6.35 -5.91 -14.18
N ILE A 95 6.06 -6.41 -15.38
CA ILE A 95 6.41 -5.76 -16.65
C ILE A 95 5.18 -5.05 -17.22
N TYR A 96 5.25 -3.73 -17.37
CA TYR A 96 4.19 -2.98 -18.07
C TYR A 96 4.20 -3.27 -19.57
N ARG A 97 5.34 -2.99 -20.22
CA ARG A 97 5.67 -3.27 -21.62
C ARG A 97 7.17 -3.52 -21.75
N ASN A 98 7.58 -4.37 -22.68
CA ASN A 98 8.94 -4.59 -23.13
C ASN A 98 9.35 -3.47 -24.10
N LYS A 99 10.64 -3.10 -24.07
CA LYS A 99 11.22 -2.07 -24.94
C LYS A 99 10.96 -2.32 -26.43
N VAL A 100 11.05 -3.59 -26.85
CA VAL A 100 10.85 -3.99 -28.26
C VAL A 100 9.42 -3.73 -28.75
N ASN A 101 8.43 -3.82 -27.87
CA ASN A 101 7.02 -3.56 -28.19
C ASN A 101 6.67 -2.07 -28.09
N ALA A 102 7.36 -1.33 -27.22
CA ALA A 102 7.11 0.09 -27.00
C ALA A 102 8.42 0.86 -26.72
N PRO A 103 9.20 1.25 -27.75
CA PRO A 103 10.54 1.83 -27.55
C PRO A 103 10.60 3.07 -26.65
N LEU A 104 9.51 3.84 -26.57
CA LEU A 104 9.46 5.08 -25.78
C LEU A 104 9.12 4.85 -24.30
N VAL A 105 8.39 3.79 -23.97
CA VAL A 105 7.82 3.59 -22.62
C VAL A 105 8.10 2.19 -22.05
N GLY A 106 8.49 1.21 -22.86
CA GLY A 106 8.80 -0.14 -22.40
C GLY A 106 10.10 -0.19 -21.59
N SER A 107 10.17 -1.10 -20.63
CA SER A 107 11.39 -1.42 -19.88
C SER A 107 12.29 -2.36 -20.68
N GLU A 108 13.58 -2.39 -20.37
CA GLU A 108 14.57 -3.32 -20.98
C GLU A 108 14.35 -4.77 -20.51
N THR A 109 13.20 -5.33 -20.89
CA THR A 109 12.72 -6.66 -20.50
C THR A 109 12.18 -7.41 -21.71
N LYS A 110 11.99 -8.72 -21.54
CA LYS A 110 11.59 -9.67 -22.60
C LYS A 110 10.64 -10.74 -22.02
N GLY A 111 9.55 -10.31 -21.40
CA GLY A 111 8.60 -11.19 -20.73
C GLY A 111 7.15 -10.90 -21.07
N LEU A 112 6.24 -11.56 -20.36
CA LEU A 112 4.81 -11.23 -20.33
C LEU A 112 4.62 -9.76 -19.95
N GLN A 113 3.64 -9.08 -20.55
CA GLN A 113 3.40 -7.65 -20.36
C GLN A 113 1.95 -7.38 -19.95
N ASN A 114 1.75 -6.46 -19.00
CA ASN A 114 0.40 -6.03 -18.62
C ASN A 114 -0.38 -5.48 -19.81
N TYR A 115 0.19 -4.54 -20.56
CA TYR A 115 -0.54 -3.79 -21.57
C TYR A 115 -0.93 -4.64 -22.77
N ASP A 116 0.01 -5.46 -23.25
CA ASP A 116 -0.12 -6.20 -24.51
C ASP A 116 -0.78 -7.57 -24.31
N ASP A 117 -0.45 -8.28 -23.23
CA ASP A 117 -0.87 -9.67 -23.03
C ASP A 117 -2.05 -9.81 -22.07
N LEU A 118 -2.07 -9.00 -21.00
CA LEU A 118 -3.14 -9.01 -19.99
C LEU A 118 -4.18 -7.89 -20.19
N TYR A 119 -3.95 -7.01 -21.16
CA TYR A 119 -4.79 -5.86 -21.50
C TYR A 119 -5.04 -4.90 -20.33
N ALA A 120 -4.04 -4.76 -19.46
CA ALA A 120 -4.05 -3.90 -18.28
C ALA A 120 -3.22 -2.63 -18.52
N ASP A 121 -3.90 -1.50 -18.72
CA ASP A 121 -3.26 -0.19 -18.87
C ASP A 121 -3.08 0.51 -17.52
N VAL A 122 -2.19 -0.04 -16.70
CA VAL A 122 -1.94 0.41 -15.32
C VAL A 122 -1.54 1.90 -15.27
N LEU A 123 -0.72 2.36 -16.22
CA LEU A 123 -0.30 3.76 -16.26
C LEU A 123 -1.49 4.69 -16.47
N LEU A 124 -2.43 4.31 -17.33
CA LEU A 124 -3.67 5.07 -17.51
C LEU A 124 -4.49 5.12 -16.21
N TRP A 125 -4.61 4.01 -15.49
CA TRP A 125 -5.37 3.97 -14.23
C TRP A 125 -4.75 4.85 -13.14
N VAL A 126 -3.43 4.79 -13.00
CA VAL A 126 -2.67 5.61 -12.05
C VAL A 126 -2.78 7.09 -12.40
N ASN A 127 -2.59 7.46 -13.67
CA ASN A 127 -2.59 8.85 -14.11
C ASN A 127 -3.98 9.49 -14.02
N ASN A 128 -5.05 8.73 -14.27
CA ASN A 128 -6.43 9.23 -14.11
C ASN A 128 -6.95 9.12 -12.67
N GLY A 129 -6.19 8.50 -11.76
CA GLY A 129 -6.62 8.32 -10.37
C GLY A 129 -7.75 7.31 -10.19
N TRP A 130 -7.89 6.35 -11.10
CA TRP A 130 -8.87 5.28 -10.97
C TRP A 130 -8.43 4.22 -9.95
N VAL A 131 -7.15 4.20 -9.60
CA VAL A 131 -6.60 3.45 -8.47
C VAL A 131 -5.93 4.42 -7.51
N ASP A 132 -6.04 4.15 -6.22
CA ASP A 132 -5.41 4.91 -5.14
C ASP A 132 -3.96 4.51 -4.90
N TYR A 133 -3.57 3.30 -5.30
CA TYR A 133 -2.19 2.83 -5.27
C TYR A 133 -1.97 1.67 -6.25
N SER A 134 -0.70 1.42 -6.60
CA SER A 134 -0.30 0.29 -7.44
C SER A 134 0.83 -0.52 -6.82
N VAL A 135 0.81 -1.83 -7.05
CA VAL A 135 1.78 -2.80 -6.48
C VAL A 135 2.36 -3.71 -7.56
N PRO A 136 3.18 -3.23 -8.51
CA PRO A 136 3.79 -4.11 -9.50
C PRO A 136 4.58 -5.26 -8.86
N GLN A 137 4.30 -6.48 -9.32
CA GLN A 137 4.90 -7.71 -8.82
C GLN A 137 6.34 -7.90 -9.35
N LEU A 138 7.34 -7.37 -8.65
CA LEU A 138 8.76 -7.50 -9.01
C LEU A 138 9.39 -8.72 -8.33
N TYR A 139 8.98 -9.89 -8.76
CA TYR A 139 9.34 -11.17 -8.12
C TYR A 139 10.65 -11.79 -8.66
N TRP A 140 11.44 -11.07 -9.44
CA TRP A 140 12.71 -11.57 -9.96
C TRP A 140 13.91 -11.15 -9.10
N GLN A 141 15.04 -11.81 -9.32
CA GLN A 141 16.32 -11.39 -8.77
C GLN A 141 16.87 -10.16 -9.49
N ILE A 142 17.75 -9.43 -8.82
CA ILE A 142 18.63 -8.44 -9.46
C ILE A 142 19.51 -9.20 -10.45
N GLY A 143 19.59 -8.69 -11.68
CA GLY A 143 20.31 -9.29 -12.80
C GLY A 143 19.53 -10.37 -13.57
N HIS A 144 18.23 -10.55 -13.34
CA HIS A 144 17.45 -11.54 -14.09
C HIS A 144 17.46 -11.23 -15.60
N PRO A 145 17.81 -12.19 -16.49
CA PRO A 145 18.15 -11.91 -17.89
C PRO A 145 17.00 -11.35 -18.74
N THR A 146 15.74 -11.61 -18.35
CA THR A 146 14.56 -11.12 -19.09
C THR A 146 13.71 -10.13 -18.31
N ALA A 147 13.96 -9.95 -17.01
CA ALA A 147 13.07 -9.23 -16.10
C ALA A 147 13.85 -8.73 -14.87
N ASP A 148 14.97 -8.06 -15.11
CA ASP A 148 15.84 -7.59 -14.03
C ASP A 148 15.10 -6.68 -13.03
N TYR A 149 15.20 -7.02 -11.76
CA TYR A 149 14.60 -6.27 -10.66
C TYR A 149 15.05 -4.80 -10.66
N ALA A 150 16.34 -4.52 -10.83
CA ALA A 150 16.88 -3.16 -10.75
C ALA A 150 16.37 -2.29 -11.91
N THR A 151 16.29 -2.87 -13.10
CA THR A 151 15.66 -2.27 -14.28
C THR A 151 14.19 -1.95 -14.03
N LEU A 152 13.43 -2.92 -13.50
CA LEU A 152 11.99 -2.76 -13.31
C LEU A 152 11.63 -1.77 -12.20
N ILE A 153 12.29 -1.82 -11.04
CA ILE A 153 12.01 -0.87 -9.94
C ILE A 153 12.30 0.57 -10.39
N SER A 154 13.40 0.78 -11.12
CA SER A 154 13.78 2.08 -11.67
C SER A 154 12.75 2.57 -12.70
N TRP A 155 12.23 1.67 -13.52
CA TRP A 155 11.20 1.97 -14.50
C TRP A 155 9.88 2.39 -13.83
N TRP A 156 9.37 1.60 -12.88
CA TRP A 156 8.13 1.92 -12.17
C TRP A 156 8.25 3.23 -11.38
N ASN A 157 9.38 3.44 -10.70
CA ASN A 157 9.69 4.68 -10.02
C ASN A 157 9.59 5.91 -10.94
N ARG A 158 9.94 5.78 -12.23
CA ARG A 158 9.85 6.88 -13.20
C ARG A 158 8.43 7.09 -13.75
N HIS A 159 7.68 6.01 -13.96
CA HIS A 159 6.47 6.05 -14.79
C HIS A 159 5.14 6.01 -14.01
N ALA A 160 5.13 5.59 -12.75
CA ALA A 160 3.90 5.41 -11.96
C ALA A 160 3.82 6.30 -10.70
N ALA A 161 4.36 7.52 -10.76
CA ALA A 161 4.49 8.39 -9.59
C ALA A 161 3.23 9.21 -9.23
N HIS A 162 2.18 9.21 -10.06
CA HIS A 162 0.95 10.00 -9.79
C HIS A 162 0.11 9.46 -8.63
N ARG A 163 0.35 8.20 -8.21
CA ARG A 163 -0.26 7.56 -7.05
C ARG A 163 0.82 6.82 -6.27
N PRO A 164 0.61 6.55 -4.96
CA PRO A 164 1.49 5.71 -4.18
C PRO A 164 1.87 4.41 -4.91
N LEU A 165 3.17 4.21 -5.06
CA LEU A 165 3.77 3.04 -5.67
C LEU A 165 4.39 2.19 -4.56
N TYR A 166 3.93 0.95 -4.44
CA TYR A 166 4.55 -0.07 -3.60
C TYR A 166 5.13 -1.15 -4.49
N ILE A 167 6.22 -1.81 -4.09
CA ILE A 167 6.76 -2.92 -4.88
C ILE A 167 6.30 -4.25 -4.29
N GLY A 168 5.70 -5.10 -5.12
CA GLY A 168 5.43 -6.48 -4.77
C GLY A 168 6.73 -7.28 -4.79
N GLU A 169 7.09 -7.91 -3.68
CA GLU A 169 8.30 -8.72 -3.55
C GLU A 169 8.01 -10.17 -3.17
N SER A 170 8.65 -11.10 -3.86
CA SER A 170 8.68 -12.50 -3.42
C SER A 170 9.74 -12.68 -2.33
N VAL A 171 9.30 -13.01 -1.12
CA VAL A 171 10.17 -13.22 0.05
C VAL A 171 11.19 -14.31 -0.22
N GLU A 172 10.71 -15.48 -0.67
CA GLU A 172 11.56 -16.65 -0.94
C GLU A 172 12.62 -16.34 -1.99
N ARG A 173 12.24 -15.71 -3.11
CA ARG A 173 13.19 -15.38 -4.18
C ARG A 173 14.20 -14.30 -3.77
N SER A 174 13.82 -13.40 -2.87
CA SER A 174 14.75 -12.41 -2.30
C SER A 174 15.81 -13.04 -1.39
N VAL A 175 15.58 -14.24 -0.85
CA VAL A 175 16.53 -14.94 0.04
C VAL A 175 17.17 -16.19 -0.53
N SER A 176 16.62 -16.74 -1.63
CA SER A 176 17.16 -17.94 -2.29
C SER A 176 18.29 -17.65 -3.27
N THR A 177 18.44 -16.41 -3.72
CA THR A 177 19.45 -16.02 -4.71
C THR A 177 20.59 -15.25 -4.05
N PRO A 178 21.86 -15.67 -4.25
CA PRO A 178 23.02 -14.91 -3.80
C PRO A 178 23.10 -13.50 -4.38
N ASP A 179 23.64 -12.56 -3.61
CA ASP A 179 23.93 -11.22 -4.09
C ASP A 179 25.02 -11.22 -5.17
N THR A 180 24.86 -10.36 -6.17
CA THR A 180 25.76 -10.27 -7.33
C THR A 180 27.16 -9.77 -6.93
N ASN A 181 27.26 -8.88 -5.94
CA ASN A 181 28.53 -8.29 -5.49
C ASN A 181 29.13 -9.07 -4.32
N ASN A 182 28.31 -9.72 -3.50
CA ASN A 182 28.75 -10.56 -2.39
C ASN A 182 27.97 -11.88 -2.32
N PRO A 183 28.45 -12.95 -2.97
CA PRO A 183 27.76 -14.25 -3.01
C PRO A 183 27.56 -14.94 -1.65
N LYS A 184 28.14 -14.41 -0.56
CA LYS A 184 27.96 -14.95 0.81
C LYS A 184 26.65 -14.51 1.46
N ILE A 185 25.97 -13.53 0.90
CA ILE A 185 24.67 -13.04 1.37
C ILE A 185 23.62 -13.18 0.26
N ASN A 186 22.34 -13.14 0.63
CA ASN A 186 21.25 -13.08 -0.33
C ASN A 186 21.01 -11.63 -0.82
N GLN A 187 20.10 -11.45 -1.79
CA GLN A 187 19.80 -10.16 -2.40
C GLN A 187 18.91 -9.22 -1.58
N GLN A 188 18.39 -9.64 -0.41
CA GLN A 188 17.51 -8.80 0.40
C GLN A 188 18.12 -7.42 0.72
N PRO A 189 19.40 -7.30 1.14
CA PRO A 189 19.98 -5.99 1.44
C PRO A 189 20.12 -5.09 0.21
N ALA A 190 20.48 -5.65 -0.95
CA ALA A 190 20.60 -4.89 -2.18
C ALA A 190 19.24 -4.40 -2.69
N LYS A 191 18.19 -5.23 -2.60
CA LYS A 191 16.82 -4.81 -2.91
C LYS A 191 16.34 -3.70 -1.99
N PHE A 192 16.60 -3.81 -0.69
CA PHE A 192 16.24 -2.76 0.28
C PHE A 192 16.96 -1.44 0.00
N GLU A 193 18.22 -1.50 -0.44
CA GLU A 193 18.96 -0.29 -0.82
C GLU A 193 18.41 0.34 -2.10
N LEU A 194 18.00 -0.46 -3.09
CA LEU A 194 17.30 0.04 -4.27
C LEU A 194 16.02 0.79 -3.90
N HIS A 195 15.21 0.25 -2.98
CA HIS A 195 14.00 0.95 -2.50
C HIS A 195 14.30 2.36 -1.98
N LYS A 196 15.37 2.54 -1.19
CA LYS A 196 15.76 3.85 -0.67
C LYS A 196 16.20 4.83 -1.75
N GLN A 197 16.76 4.33 -2.85
CA GLN A 197 17.21 5.14 -3.99
C GLN A 197 16.04 5.58 -4.87
N MET A 198 14.87 4.96 -4.74
CA MET A 198 13.68 5.22 -5.55
C MET A 198 12.74 6.20 -4.84
N GLN A 199 12.89 7.49 -5.14
CA GLN A 199 12.11 8.57 -4.51
C GLN A 199 10.58 8.43 -4.56
N ASN A 200 10.04 7.75 -5.58
CA ASN A 200 8.60 7.57 -5.77
C ASN A 200 8.10 6.22 -5.24
N VAL A 201 8.99 5.32 -4.82
CA VAL A 201 8.61 4.04 -4.19
C VAL A 201 8.36 4.30 -2.71
N GLN A 202 7.12 4.07 -2.27
CA GLN A 202 6.64 4.43 -0.93
C GLN A 202 6.49 3.23 0.01
N GLY A 203 6.91 2.04 -0.43
CA GLY A 203 6.88 0.83 0.40
C GLY A 203 6.91 -0.48 -0.39
N THR A 204 6.65 -1.57 0.33
CA THR A 204 6.77 -2.94 -0.18
C THR A 204 5.56 -3.77 0.25
N VAL A 205 5.08 -4.65 -0.63
CA VAL A 205 4.10 -5.70 -0.31
C VAL A 205 4.79 -7.05 -0.46
N LEU A 206 4.74 -7.88 0.59
CA LEU A 206 5.50 -9.12 0.66
C LEU A 206 4.63 -10.32 0.28
N TRP A 207 4.94 -10.94 -0.86
CA TRP A 207 4.39 -12.22 -1.26
C TRP A 207 5.26 -13.37 -0.68
N TYR A 208 4.75 -14.17 0.26
CA TYR A 208 3.47 -14.03 0.94
C TYR A 208 3.64 -14.16 2.45
N ALA A 209 2.59 -13.80 3.20
CA ALA A 209 2.65 -13.63 4.65
C ALA A 209 3.31 -14.81 5.38
N LYS A 210 3.00 -16.05 4.97
CA LYS A 210 3.59 -17.26 5.57
C LYS A 210 5.12 -17.29 5.46
N ALA A 211 5.69 -16.94 4.31
CA ALA A 211 7.13 -16.92 4.13
C ALA A 211 7.82 -15.92 5.07
N VAL A 212 7.15 -14.79 5.36
CA VAL A 212 7.62 -13.80 6.34
C VAL A 212 7.51 -14.34 7.77
N THR A 213 6.36 -14.93 8.14
CA THR A 213 6.11 -15.41 9.51
C THR A 213 6.94 -16.65 9.85
N ASP A 214 7.18 -17.53 8.87
CA ASP A 214 8.08 -18.69 9.00
C ASP A 214 9.55 -18.26 8.99
N ASN A 215 9.83 -16.97 8.80
CA ASN A 215 11.17 -16.39 8.79
C ASN A 215 12.11 -17.05 7.76
N ILE A 216 11.59 -17.37 6.57
CA ILE A 216 12.37 -18.01 5.50
C ILE A 216 13.61 -17.16 5.20
N GLY A 217 14.78 -17.79 5.19
CA GLY A 217 16.06 -17.10 4.95
C GLY A 217 16.37 -15.96 5.92
N ASN A 218 15.81 -16.01 7.14
CA ASN A 218 15.92 -14.98 8.18
C ASN A 218 15.23 -13.63 7.84
N TYR A 219 14.30 -13.62 6.87
CA TYR A 219 13.68 -12.38 6.38
C TYR A 219 12.95 -11.60 7.48
N GLY A 220 12.10 -12.27 8.26
CA GLY A 220 11.29 -11.65 9.32
C GLY A 220 12.12 -11.07 10.47
N THR A 221 13.22 -11.73 10.85
CA THR A 221 14.17 -11.20 11.84
C THR A 221 14.81 -9.90 11.34
N ILE A 222 15.29 -9.89 10.10
CA ILE A 222 15.90 -8.69 9.51
C ILE A 222 14.89 -7.53 9.42
N LEU A 223 13.62 -7.80 9.12
CA LEU A 223 12.58 -6.78 9.20
C LEU A 223 12.47 -6.19 10.61
N ARG A 224 12.36 -7.03 11.65
CA ARG A 224 12.17 -6.56 13.05
C ARG A 224 13.39 -5.86 13.62
N GLU A 225 14.60 -6.31 13.28
CA GLU A 225 15.83 -5.86 13.93
C GLU A 225 16.51 -4.72 13.19
N ARG A 226 16.29 -4.62 11.86
CA ARG A 226 17.04 -3.69 11.01
C ARG A 226 16.16 -2.76 10.17
N TYR A 227 15.21 -3.30 9.39
CA TYR A 227 14.55 -2.51 8.35
C TYR A 227 13.26 -1.83 8.81
N TRP A 228 12.37 -2.56 9.50
CA TRP A 228 11.07 -2.11 10.00
C TRP A 228 10.99 -2.27 11.52
N LYS A 229 12.06 -1.80 12.19
CA LYS A 229 12.21 -1.90 13.65
C LYS A 229 11.18 -1.08 14.42
N ASN A 230 10.83 0.09 13.89
CA ASN A 230 9.96 1.04 14.58
C ASN A 230 8.54 0.99 14.01
N PRO A 231 7.51 1.23 14.84
CA PRO A 231 6.17 1.48 14.35
C PRO A 231 6.17 2.60 13.30
N ALA A 232 5.32 2.46 12.29
CA ALA A 232 5.14 3.44 11.23
C ALA A 232 3.66 3.78 11.07
N LEU A 233 3.39 5.03 10.72
CA LEU A 233 2.06 5.45 10.29
C LEU A 233 1.86 5.05 8.83
N HIS A 234 0.60 4.89 8.42
CA HIS A 234 0.31 4.63 7.02
C HIS A 234 0.71 5.85 6.15
N PRO A 235 1.20 5.62 4.92
CA PRO A 235 1.45 6.69 3.97
C PRO A 235 0.21 7.57 3.77
N ARG A 236 0.43 8.88 3.72
CA ARG A 236 -0.64 9.85 3.51
C ARG A 236 -1.13 9.80 2.06
N MET A 237 -2.45 9.77 1.89
CA MET A 237 -3.12 9.89 0.58
C MET A 237 -3.90 11.20 0.55
N THR A 238 -3.17 12.31 0.44
CA THR A 238 -3.72 13.67 0.54
C THR A 238 -4.72 14.03 -0.55
N PHE A 239 -4.74 13.27 -1.65
CA PHE A 239 -5.71 13.38 -2.73
C PHE A 239 -7.10 12.80 -2.37
N ILE A 240 -7.21 11.97 -1.31
CA ILE A 240 -8.49 11.55 -0.74
C ILE A 240 -8.89 12.51 0.38
N ASP A 241 -8.00 12.69 1.36
CA ASP A 241 -8.13 13.69 2.42
C ASP A 241 -6.76 14.07 2.97
N GLY A 242 -6.45 15.37 2.95
CA GLY A 242 -5.21 15.93 3.46
C GLY A 242 -5.35 16.66 4.80
N LYS A 243 -6.55 16.73 5.38
CA LYS A 243 -6.82 17.56 6.56
C LYS A 243 -6.80 16.73 7.83
N ALA A 244 -5.82 17.01 8.69
CA ALA A 244 -5.73 16.39 10.01
C ALA A 244 -6.98 16.61 10.89
N PRO A 245 -7.37 15.61 11.70
CA PRO A 245 -8.46 15.74 12.64
C PRO A 245 -8.06 16.65 13.79
N LYS A 246 -9.03 16.93 14.68
CA LYS A 246 -8.77 17.68 15.91
C LYS A 246 -7.91 16.84 16.87
N LYS A 247 -7.12 17.53 17.68
CA LYS A 247 -6.30 16.91 18.74
C LYS A 247 -7.14 16.27 19.85
N PRO A 248 -6.60 15.26 20.58
CA PRO A 248 -7.30 14.67 21.71
C PRO A 248 -7.57 15.70 22.81
N LYS A 249 -8.63 15.47 23.60
CA LYS A 249 -9.06 16.38 24.66
C LYS A 249 -8.77 15.82 26.04
N LYS A 250 -8.57 16.71 27.02
CA LYS A 250 -8.43 16.37 28.44
C LYS A 250 -7.38 15.28 28.71
N VAL A 251 -6.23 15.36 28.03
CA VAL A 251 -5.10 14.43 28.23
C VAL A 251 -4.56 14.59 29.66
N LYS A 252 -4.69 13.55 30.49
CA LYS A 252 -4.25 13.58 31.89
C LYS A 252 -3.91 12.18 32.40
N PRO A 253 -2.88 12.06 33.25
CA PRO A 253 -2.62 10.83 33.96
C PRO A 253 -3.54 10.71 35.19
N VAL A 254 -3.97 9.49 35.51
CA VAL A 254 -4.88 9.17 36.62
C VAL A 254 -4.42 7.86 37.25
N TRP A 255 -4.43 7.78 38.58
CA TRP A 255 -4.28 6.53 39.32
C TRP A 255 -5.61 5.77 39.33
N THR A 256 -5.55 4.50 38.95
CA THR A 256 -6.69 3.57 38.93
C THR A 256 -6.30 2.27 39.65
N SER A 257 -7.27 1.38 39.86
CA SER A 257 -7.00 0.02 40.35
C SER A 257 -6.02 -0.75 39.45
N ASP A 258 -5.99 -0.44 38.16
CA ASP A 258 -5.16 -1.13 37.16
C ASP A 258 -3.78 -0.48 36.97
N GLY A 259 -3.47 0.54 37.77
CA GLY A 259 -2.20 1.28 37.79
C GLY A 259 -2.33 2.73 37.33
N TYR A 260 -1.19 3.32 36.98
CA TYR A 260 -1.11 4.70 36.50
C TYR A 260 -1.39 4.78 35.00
N ILE A 261 -2.46 5.49 34.61
CA ILE A 261 -2.97 5.47 33.23
C ILE A 261 -3.05 6.90 32.69
N LEU A 262 -2.54 7.11 31.47
CA LEU A 262 -2.74 8.33 30.70
C LEU A 262 -4.08 8.22 29.95
N PHE A 263 -5.06 9.05 30.31
CA PHE A 263 -6.38 9.10 29.67
C PHE A 263 -6.54 10.33 28.78
N TRP A 264 -7.39 10.20 27.76
CA TRP A 264 -7.88 11.31 26.96
C TRP A 264 -9.32 11.09 26.50
N LYS A 265 -9.89 12.09 25.82
CA LYS A 265 -11.21 11.99 25.18
C LYS A 265 -11.07 12.25 23.69
N ALA A 266 -11.80 11.47 22.90
CA ALA A 266 -11.96 11.73 21.47
C ALA A 266 -12.52 13.14 21.23
N PRO A 267 -12.02 13.89 20.23
CA PRO A 267 -12.67 15.11 19.79
C PRO A 267 -14.02 14.80 19.14
N LYS A 268 -14.94 15.76 19.15
CA LYS A 268 -16.19 15.66 18.39
C LYS A 268 -15.91 15.87 16.90
N ALA A 269 -16.47 15.01 16.07
CA ALA A 269 -16.44 15.08 14.61
C ALA A 269 -17.88 15.01 14.05
N LYS A 270 -18.09 15.58 12.86
CA LYS A 270 -19.38 15.53 12.14
C LYS A 270 -19.27 14.85 10.78
N LYS A 271 -18.09 14.90 10.15
CA LYS A 271 -17.81 14.32 8.85
C LYS A 271 -16.83 13.17 9.02
N TRP A 272 -16.91 12.17 8.16
CA TRP A 272 -16.08 10.96 8.23
C TRP A 272 -14.58 11.27 8.30
N HIS A 273 -14.12 12.26 7.53
CA HIS A 273 -12.71 12.65 7.45
C HIS A 273 -12.20 13.38 8.71
N ASP A 274 -13.10 13.83 9.60
CA ASP A 274 -12.71 14.39 10.90
C ASP A 274 -12.79 13.36 12.04
N ILE A 275 -13.30 12.15 11.77
CA ILE A 275 -13.48 11.10 12.77
C ILE A 275 -12.12 10.52 13.13
N VAL A 276 -11.77 10.61 14.41
CA VAL A 276 -10.57 9.98 14.95
C VAL A 276 -10.82 8.49 15.13
N THR A 277 -9.93 7.67 14.57
CA THR A 277 -9.98 6.21 14.65
C THR A 277 -8.85 5.63 15.48
N LYS A 278 -7.70 6.32 15.53
CA LYS A 278 -6.53 5.90 16.29
C LYS A 278 -5.84 7.10 16.95
N TYR A 279 -4.92 6.80 17.86
CA TYR A 279 -4.07 7.75 18.55
C TYR A 279 -2.64 7.25 18.52
N VAL A 280 -1.68 8.17 18.39
CA VAL A 280 -0.26 7.87 18.53
C VAL A 280 0.22 8.44 19.85
N ILE A 281 0.99 7.64 20.57
CA ILE A 281 1.59 8.03 21.85
C ILE A 281 3.10 8.07 21.65
N TYR A 282 3.66 9.24 21.89
CA TYR A 282 5.10 9.48 21.88
C TYR A 282 5.62 9.71 23.29
N ARG A 283 6.88 9.38 23.54
CA ARG A 283 7.57 9.65 24.80
C ARG A 283 8.95 10.25 24.53
N PHE A 284 9.30 11.25 25.34
CA PHE A 284 10.56 11.97 25.29
C PHE A 284 11.16 12.06 26.69
N GLY A 285 12.49 12.03 26.77
CA GLY A 285 13.24 12.26 28.02
C GLY A 285 13.05 13.68 28.60
N PRO A 286 13.63 13.97 29.78
CA PRO A 286 13.45 15.24 30.51
C PRO A 286 13.79 16.48 29.68
N ASP A 287 14.89 16.42 28.93
CA ASP A 287 15.46 17.54 28.16
C ASP A 287 15.47 17.26 26.64
N GLU A 288 14.84 16.18 26.23
CA GLU A 288 14.74 15.82 24.82
C GLU A 288 13.77 16.75 24.09
N LYS A 289 14.19 17.26 22.93
CA LYS A 289 13.34 18.07 22.07
C LYS A 289 12.21 17.18 21.53
N VAL A 290 10.97 17.62 21.75
CA VAL A 290 9.80 16.94 21.18
C VAL A 290 9.85 16.97 19.66
N ASP A 291 9.97 15.80 19.07
CA ASP A 291 9.94 15.53 17.64
C ASP A 291 9.05 14.31 17.36
N ILE A 292 7.87 14.56 16.80
CA ILE A 292 6.88 13.54 16.45
C ILE A 292 7.09 12.97 15.03
N GLU A 293 8.00 13.54 14.26
CA GLU A 293 8.38 13.03 12.93
C GLU A 293 9.42 11.90 13.04
N ASN A 294 10.04 11.73 14.22
CA ASN A 294 10.97 10.64 14.49
C ASN A 294 10.23 9.40 15.02
N PRO A 295 10.16 8.29 14.25
CA PRO A 295 9.41 7.10 14.64
C PRO A 295 10.01 6.36 15.86
N ASN A 296 11.27 6.62 16.22
CA ASN A 296 11.86 6.06 17.45
C ASN A 296 11.14 6.54 18.72
N ASN A 297 10.42 7.65 18.63
CA ASN A 297 9.71 8.23 19.75
C ASN A 297 8.29 7.68 19.89
N ILE A 298 7.80 6.90 18.91
CA ILE A 298 6.49 6.24 18.98
C ILE A 298 6.58 5.08 19.97
N ILE A 299 5.77 5.16 21.01
CA ILE A 299 5.61 4.08 21.99
C ILE A 299 4.53 3.10 21.54
N THR A 300 3.41 3.62 21.03
CA THR A 300 2.32 2.77 20.53
C THR A 300 1.35 3.56 19.65
N ILE A 301 0.59 2.83 18.85
CA ILE A 301 -0.55 3.32 18.07
C ILE A 301 -1.76 2.50 18.54
N THR A 302 -2.82 3.17 18.99
CA THR A 302 -3.97 2.49 19.62
C THR A 302 -5.29 3.14 19.24
N ASP A 303 -6.36 2.34 19.20
CA ASP A 303 -7.75 2.78 19.09
C ASP A 303 -8.36 3.16 20.45
N ASN A 304 -7.73 2.75 21.55
CA ASN A 304 -8.15 3.09 22.91
C ASN A 304 -7.96 4.58 23.20
N THR A 305 -8.76 5.11 24.14
CA THR A 305 -8.58 6.47 24.66
C THR A 305 -7.72 6.54 25.92
N PHE A 306 -6.83 5.56 26.10
CA PHE A 306 -5.94 5.47 27.23
C PHE A 306 -4.66 4.70 26.91
N TYR A 307 -3.63 4.89 27.74
CA TYR A 307 -2.38 4.15 27.71
C TYR A 307 -1.90 3.90 29.15
N LYS A 308 -1.60 2.64 29.49
CA LYS A 308 -1.04 2.28 30.80
C LYS A 308 0.42 2.72 30.85
N LEU A 309 0.74 3.62 31.77
CA LEU A 309 2.08 4.15 31.95
C LEU A 309 2.94 3.11 32.68
N PRO A 310 4.19 2.88 32.27
CA PRO A 310 5.11 1.99 32.96
C PRO A 310 5.69 2.72 34.20
N TYR A 311 4.84 2.96 35.19
CA TYR A 311 5.23 3.58 36.45
C TYR A 311 6.04 2.61 37.31
N GLU A 312 7.11 3.10 37.91
CA GLU A 312 7.94 2.36 38.86
C GLU A 312 8.06 3.12 40.19
N LYS A 313 8.76 4.26 40.20
CA LYS A 313 9.14 4.99 41.43
C LYS A 313 8.71 6.46 41.45
N GLY A 314 8.28 7.02 40.32
CA GLY A 314 7.89 8.42 40.18
C GLY A 314 9.06 9.40 40.21
N THR A 315 10.29 8.95 39.93
CA THR A 315 11.50 9.76 40.02
C THR A 315 11.88 10.39 38.68
N GLU A 316 11.66 9.68 37.58
CA GLU A 316 12.10 10.10 36.27
C GLU A 316 11.01 10.90 35.55
N LYS A 317 11.38 12.03 34.97
CA LYS A 317 10.45 12.92 34.25
C LYS A 317 10.46 12.59 32.76
N TYR A 318 9.29 12.35 32.21
CA TYR A 318 9.08 12.16 30.78
C TYR A 318 8.08 13.17 30.25
N THR A 319 8.22 13.54 28.98
CA THR A 319 7.18 14.24 28.24
C THR A 319 6.46 13.24 27.34
N TYR A 320 5.17 13.05 27.56
CA TYR A 320 4.31 12.29 26.66
C TYR A 320 3.60 13.23 25.70
N VAL A 321 3.43 12.80 24.46
CA VAL A 321 2.61 13.50 23.46
C VAL A 321 1.58 12.54 22.91
N VAL A 322 0.32 12.95 22.92
CA VAL A 322 -0.78 12.18 22.31
C VAL A 322 -1.32 12.95 21.12
N THR A 323 -1.41 12.28 19.98
CA THR A 323 -2.02 12.79 18.73
C THR A 323 -3.21 11.93 18.35
N SER A 324 -4.05 12.44 17.44
CA SER A 324 -5.17 11.73 16.85
C SER A 324 -4.91 11.48 15.37
N LEU A 325 -5.33 10.31 14.88
CA LEU A 325 -5.32 9.90 13.49
C LEU A 325 -6.76 9.71 12.99
N ASP A 326 -7.04 10.18 11.78
CA ASP A 326 -8.26 9.84 11.05
C ASP A 326 -8.10 8.55 10.23
N ARG A 327 -9.15 8.16 9.48
CA ARG A 327 -9.11 6.99 8.57
C ARG A 327 -8.01 7.05 7.52
N MET A 328 -7.60 8.25 7.11
CA MET A 328 -6.53 8.48 6.12
C MET A 328 -5.15 8.66 6.76
N SER A 329 -5.06 8.45 8.09
CA SER A 329 -3.84 8.60 8.87
C SER A 329 -3.25 10.02 8.83
N ASN A 330 -4.09 11.05 8.60
CA ASN A 330 -3.66 12.41 8.86
C ASN A 330 -3.55 12.62 10.37
N GLU A 331 -2.44 13.20 10.80
CA GLU A 331 -2.12 13.35 12.21
C GLU A 331 -2.39 14.75 12.74
N SER A 332 -3.14 14.84 13.83
CA SER A 332 -3.44 16.09 14.52
C SER A 332 -2.23 16.67 15.25
N LYS A 333 -2.27 17.96 15.59
CA LYS A 333 -1.33 18.55 16.57
C LYS A 333 -1.34 17.77 17.90
N GLY A 334 -0.16 17.48 18.44
CA GLY A 334 -0.02 16.77 19.71
C GLY A 334 -0.44 17.56 20.96
N VAL A 335 -0.91 16.84 21.97
CA VAL A 335 -1.11 17.37 23.33
C VAL A 335 -0.02 16.82 24.24
N LYS A 336 0.80 17.73 24.78
CA LYS A 336 1.93 17.40 25.65
C LYS A 336 1.49 17.21 27.10
N LYS A 337 2.05 16.23 27.79
CA LYS A 337 1.90 16.05 29.23
C LYS A 337 3.21 15.60 29.86
N LYS A 338 3.70 16.37 30.84
CA LYS A 338 4.83 15.95 31.68
C LYS A 338 4.33 14.96 32.73
N ILE A 339 5.02 13.84 32.86
CA ILE A 339 4.66 12.72 33.72
C ILE A 339 5.92 12.27 34.45
N LYS A 340 5.78 11.92 35.72
CA LYS A 340 6.83 11.22 36.47
C LYS A 340 6.48 9.73 36.53
N LEU A 341 7.44 8.87 36.18
CA LEU A 341 7.32 7.41 36.21
C LEU A 341 8.22 6.81 37.27
#